data_AF-A0A2V8RAT8-F1
#
_entry.id   AF-A0A2V8RAT8-F1
#
_cell.length_a   1.000
_cell.length_b   1.000
_cell.length_c   1.000
_cell.angle_alpha   90.00
_cell.angle_beta   90.00
_cell.angle_gamma   90.00
#
_symmetry.space_group_name_H-M   'P 1'
#
loop_
_entity.id
_entity.type
_entity.pdbx_description
1 polymer ?
#
loop_
_entity_poly.entity_id
_entity_poly.type
_entity_poly.pdbx_seq_one_letter_code
_entity_poly.pdbx_strand_id
1 'polypeptide(L)'
;MRRLFFYSALGVLLLAATFSTRGQTQNGRKQPAQASQPAASPRLQKIVDDAARAALERFRGKGLAEKNLAITLVDLTDPRRTEQASFRGAEPIYPASVVKLFYLVAAHRWMEDGRLKETEEVDRALRDMIVESLNDPAHFILDALTGVSNGAELPPDELRQWAERRNAVNRYFASLGYTSINVNQKPWCEGPYGRERQFYGPHFENRNRLTTDATARLLAEIATGRAVTPARSAKMLELLKRDFSGASKDPDDQAHNFTGLALEPGTRLWSKAGWTDTTRHDAAYIELPGGQRIVLVTFTTDFAKERDIIPTVAREIIKALTEKP
;
A
#
# COMPACT_ATOMS: atom_id res chain seq x y z
N MET A 1 -9.08 46.64 -80.14
CA MET A 1 -10.31 45.99 -80.66
C MET A 1 -11.29 45.80 -79.52
N ARG A 2 -12.48 46.41 -79.62
CA ARG A 2 -13.62 46.28 -78.69
C ARG A 2 -14.54 45.13 -79.11
N ARG A 3 -15.02 44.30 -78.17
CA ARG A 3 -16.34 43.62 -78.12
C ARG A 3 -16.61 43.23 -76.64
N LEU A 4 -17.53 43.87 -75.93
CA LEU A 4 -19.00 43.73 -75.82
C LEU A 4 -19.50 42.62 -74.85
N PHE A 5 -20.07 43.09 -73.73
CA PHE A 5 -21.21 42.64 -72.89
C PHE A 5 -21.38 41.17 -72.45
N PHE A 6 -21.67 40.97 -71.16
CA PHE A 6 -23.04 40.71 -70.65
C PHE A 6 -23.10 40.83 -69.11
N TYR A 7 -24.07 41.59 -68.60
CA TYR A 7 -24.48 41.60 -67.19
C TYR A 7 -25.41 40.40 -66.93
N SER A 8 -25.25 39.72 -65.80
CA SER A 8 -26.29 38.89 -65.21
C SER A 8 -26.07 38.82 -63.69
N ALA A 9 -26.94 39.52 -62.96
CA ALA A 9 -27.06 39.42 -61.51
C ALA A 9 -27.75 38.10 -61.18
N LEU A 10 -27.15 37.30 -60.29
CA LEU A 10 -27.80 36.12 -59.70
C LEU A 10 -27.68 36.22 -58.18
N GLY A 11 -28.82 36.47 -57.53
CA GLY A 11 -28.94 36.38 -56.08
C GLY A 11 -28.82 34.92 -55.64
N VAL A 12 -28.10 34.69 -54.55
CA VAL A 12 -28.04 33.39 -53.88
C VAL A 12 -28.64 33.55 -52.49
N LEU A 13 -29.77 32.87 -52.29
CA LEU A 13 -30.41 32.62 -51.00
C LEU A 13 -29.43 31.88 -50.06
N LEU A 14 -29.24 32.40 -48.85
CA LEU A 14 -28.66 31.64 -47.74
C LEU A 14 -29.72 30.68 -47.18
N LEU A 15 -29.57 29.37 -47.45
CA LEU A 15 -30.25 28.33 -46.71
C LEU A 15 -29.49 28.04 -45.41
N ALA A 16 -30.07 28.40 -44.27
CA ALA A 16 -29.56 28.00 -42.96
C ALA A 16 -29.90 26.51 -42.71
N ALA A 17 -28.89 25.65 -42.79
CA ALA A 17 -29.01 24.26 -42.36
C ALA A 17 -28.81 24.16 -40.84
N THR A 18 -29.89 23.90 -40.11
CA THR A 18 -29.84 23.53 -38.70
C THR A 18 -29.34 22.10 -38.55
N PHE A 19 -28.10 21.91 -38.10
CA PHE A 19 -27.63 20.61 -37.66
C PHE A 19 -28.16 20.31 -36.26
N SER A 20 -29.16 19.42 -36.16
CA SER A 20 -29.51 18.77 -34.90
C SER A 20 -28.38 17.82 -34.49
N THR A 21 -27.65 18.18 -33.44
CA THR A 21 -26.70 17.28 -32.80
C THR A 21 -27.45 16.21 -32.02
N ARG A 22 -27.46 15.00 -32.60
CA ARG A 22 -27.85 13.75 -31.94
C ARG A 22 -26.95 13.53 -30.72
N GLY A 23 -27.57 13.21 -29.59
CA GLY A 23 -26.95 13.16 -28.28
C GLY A 23 -25.69 12.30 -28.22
N GLN A 24 -24.61 12.91 -27.72
CA GLN A 24 -23.51 12.18 -27.11
C GLN A 24 -24.01 11.66 -25.76
N THR A 25 -24.17 10.35 -25.67
CA THR A 25 -24.19 9.64 -24.39
C THR A 25 -22.89 9.98 -23.65
N GLN A 26 -22.99 10.84 -22.64
CA GLN A 26 -21.94 11.01 -21.65
C GLN A 26 -21.74 9.67 -20.97
N ASN A 27 -20.72 8.93 -21.40
CA ASN A 27 -20.12 7.89 -20.58
C ASN A 27 -19.44 8.58 -19.40
N GLY A 28 -20.26 8.95 -18.41
CA GLY A 28 -19.78 9.36 -17.10
C GLY A 28 -19.08 8.16 -16.49
N ARG A 29 -17.75 8.09 -16.66
CA ARG A 29 -16.91 7.36 -15.71
C ARG A 29 -17.18 8.00 -14.36
N LYS A 30 -18.10 7.40 -13.58
CA LYS A 30 -18.26 7.71 -12.17
C LYS A 30 -16.86 7.59 -11.57
N GLN A 31 -16.34 8.72 -11.09
CA GLN A 31 -15.20 8.73 -10.19
C GLN A 31 -15.54 7.69 -9.10
N PRO A 32 -14.70 6.68 -8.85
CA PRO A 32 -15.00 5.72 -7.80
C PRO A 32 -15.22 6.54 -6.53
N ALA A 33 -16.36 6.30 -5.85
CA ALA A 33 -16.67 6.94 -4.59
C ALA A 33 -15.43 6.81 -3.69
N GLN A 34 -14.92 7.94 -3.18
CA GLN A 34 -13.84 7.93 -2.21
C GLN A 34 -14.18 6.88 -1.14
N ALA A 35 -13.34 5.86 -1.00
CA ALA A 35 -13.54 4.87 0.03
C ALA A 35 -13.59 5.60 1.37
N SER A 36 -14.74 5.54 2.04
CA SER A 36 -14.92 6.15 3.35
C SER A 36 -13.88 5.53 4.29
N GLN A 37 -13.03 6.35 4.90
CA GLN A 37 -12.09 5.88 5.90
C GLN A 37 -12.85 5.19 7.04
N PRO A 38 -12.29 4.13 7.65
CA PRO A 38 -12.85 3.54 8.86
C PRO A 38 -13.19 4.59 9.92
N ALA A 39 -14.33 4.43 10.59
CA ALA A 39 -14.72 5.36 11.65
C ALA A 39 -13.87 5.15 12.91
N ALA A 40 -13.44 6.22 13.56
CA ALA A 40 -12.77 6.11 14.85
C ALA A 40 -13.69 5.46 15.91
N SER A 41 -13.15 4.54 16.71
CA SER A 41 -13.93 3.78 17.69
C SER A 41 -13.32 3.84 19.10
N PRO A 42 -14.03 4.36 20.12
CA PRO A 42 -13.58 4.30 21.52
C PRO A 42 -13.33 2.87 22.04
N ARG A 43 -14.14 1.89 21.60
CA ARG A 43 -13.98 0.47 21.97
C ARG A 43 -12.61 -0.05 21.50
N LEU A 44 -12.35 0.03 20.20
CA LEU A 44 -11.06 -0.33 19.62
C LEU A 44 -9.90 0.48 20.20
N GLN A 45 -10.09 1.76 20.53
CA GLN A 45 -9.03 2.57 21.13
C GLN A 45 -8.55 1.98 22.45
N LYS A 46 -9.48 1.62 23.34
CA LYS A 46 -9.14 0.94 24.59
C LYS A 46 -8.34 -0.35 24.34
N ILE A 47 -8.75 -1.16 23.36
CA ILE A 47 -8.07 -2.42 23.02
C ILE A 47 -6.63 -2.15 22.55
N VAL A 48 -6.44 -1.18 21.66
CA VAL A 48 -5.12 -0.83 21.12
C VAL A 48 -4.22 -0.23 22.20
N ASP A 49 -4.75 0.64 23.07
CA ASP A 49 -4.00 1.24 24.18
C ASP A 49 -3.56 0.18 25.20
N ASP A 50 -4.44 -0.77 25.53
CA ASP A 50 -4.12 -1.87 26.44
C ASP A 50 -3.06 -2.81 25.84
N ALA A 51 -3.16 -3.13 24.54
CA ALA A 51 -2.15 -3.93 23.84
C ALA A 51 -0.79 -3.23 23.76
N ALA A 52 -0.78 -1.91 23.50
CA ALA A 52 0.44 -1.11 23.53
C ALA A 52 1.06 -1.10 24.93
N ARG A 53 0.25 -0.87 25.98
CA ARG A 53 0.71 -0.89 27.38
C ARG A 53 1.31 -2.24 27.76
N ALA A 54 0.65 -3.34 27.43
CA ALA A 54 1.13 -4.69 27.72
C ALA A 54 2.49 -4.97 27.04
N ALA A 55 2.67 -4.56 25.78
CA ALA A 55 3.95 -4.68 25.10
C ALA A 55 5.03 -3.80 25.78
N LEU A 56 4.73 -2.54 26.05
CA LEU A 56 5.66 -1.61 26.70
C LEU A 56 6.09 -2.11 28.09
N GLU A 57 5.17 -2.68 28.87
CA GLU A 57 5.46 -3.27 30.18
C GLU A 57 6.33 -4.53 30.05
N ARG A 58 5.94 -5.47 29.19
CA ARG A 58 6.67 -6.74 28.98
C ARG A 58 8.12 -6.52 28.53
N PHE A 59 8.35 -5.53 27.68
CA PHE A 59 9.68 -5.26 27.09
C PHE A 59 10.38 -4.05 27.72
N ARG A 60 9.87 -3.50 28.83
CA ARG A 60 10.49 -2.37 29.55
C ARG A 60 11.94 -2.65 29.94
N GLY A 61 12.23 -3.85 30.42
CA GLY A 61 13.58 -4.27 30.81
C GLY A 61 14.58 -4.28 29.64
N LYS A 62 14.09 -4.28 28.40
CA LYS A 62 14.89 -4.18 27.18
C LYS A 62 14.95 -2.74 26.62
N GLY A 63 14.31 -1.79 27.29
CA GLY A 63 14.27 -0.38 26.90
C GLY A 63 13.19 0.00 25.88
N LEU A 64 12.20 -0.87 25.63
CA LEU A 64 11.11 -0.53 24.71
C LEU A 64 10.33 0.68 25.26
N ALA A 65 10.16 1.71 24.42
CA ALA A 65 9.42 2.92 24.75
C ALA A 65 8.38 3.23 23.67
N GLU A 66 7.45 4.14 23.97
CA GLU A 66 6.34 4.49 23.07
C GLU A 66 6.82 4.90 21.66
N LYS A 67 7.92 5.66 21.59
CA LYS A 67 8.52 6.10 20.32
C LYS A 67 8.89 4.94 19.39
N ASN A 68 9.13 3.76 19.94
CA ASN A 68 9.57 2.57 19.23
C ASN A 68 8.41 1.71 18.70
N LEU A 69 7.16 2.03 19.03
CA LEU A 69 5.99 1.23 18.70
C LEU A 69 4.90 2.09 18.06
N ALA A 70 4.30 1.57 16.98
CA ALA A 70 3.07 2.09 16.40
C ALA A 70 2.16 0.93 16.03
N ILE A 71 0.87 1.05 16.33
CA ILE A 71 -0.14 0.00 16.13
C ILE A 71 -1.37 0.63 15.51
N THR A 72 -1.94 -0.01 14.49
CA THR A 72 -3.29 0.30 14.00
C THR A 72 -4.11 -0.97 13.90
N LEU A 73 -5.34 -0.91 14.42
CA LEU A 73 -6.34 -1.96 14.35
C LEU A 73 -7.55 -1.46 13.57
N VAL A 74 -8.00 -2.25 12.59
CA VAL A 74 -9.26 -2.05 11.87
C VAL A 74 -10.13 -3.28 12.06
N ASP A 75 -11.35 -3.09 12.52
CA ASP A 75 -12.37 -4.14 12.62
C ASP A 75 -13.23 -4.16 11.35
N LEU A 76 -13.16 -5.26 10.61
CA LEU A 76 -13.88 -5.54 9.37
C LEU A 76 -15.00 -6.57 9.57
N THR A 77 -15.34 -6.89 10.82
CA THR A 77 -16.30 -7.95 11.15
C THR A 77 -17.69 -7.61 10.60
N ASP A 78 -18.22 -6.40 10.87
CA ASP A 78 -19.42 -5.88 10.20
C ASP A 78 -19.00 -5.04 8.97
N PRO A 79 -19.29 -5.48 7.73
CA PRO A 79 -18.91 -4.76 6.52
C PRO A 79 -19.62 -3.40 6.37
N ARG A 80 -20.70 -3.16 7.14
CA ARG A 80 -21.43 -1.88 7.17
C ARG A 80 -20.88 -0.92 8.22
N ARG A 81 -20.06 -1.42 9.16
CA ARG A 81 -19.51 -0.66 10.28
C ARG A 81 -18.04 -1.02 10.46
N THR A 82 -17.22 -0.55 9.53
CA THR A 82 -15.76 -0.63 9.68
C THR A 82 -15.28 0.41 10.69
N GLU A 83 -14.59 -0.06 11.73
CA GLU A 83 -14.07 0.76 12.82
C GLU A 83 -12.55 0.70 12.85
N GLN A 84 -11.89 1.77 13.29
CA GLN A 84 -10.44 1.83 13.47
C GLN A 84 -10.05 2.51 14.78
N ALA A 85 -8.91 2.12 15.31
CA ALA A 85 -8.17 2.86 16.33
C ALA A 85 -6.66 2.61 16.18
N SER A 86 -5.85 3.50 16.74
CA SER A 86 -4.40 3.38 16.64
C SER A 86 -3.67 3.95 17.85
N PHE A 87 -2.48 3.39 18.10
CA PHE A 87 -1.46 3.91 19.00
C PHE A 87 -0.33 4.44 18.11
N ARG A 88 -0.13 5.77 18.11
CA ARG A 88 0.82 6.46 17.21
C ARG A 88 0.63 6.12 15.72
N GLY A 89 -0.62 5.89 15.30
CA GLY A 89 -0.96 5.40 13.96
C GLY A 89 -0.51 6.29 12.81
N ALA A 90 -0.42 7.60 13.05
CA ALA A 90 -0.04 8.62 12.08
C ALA A 90 1.47 8.86 11.97
N GLU A 91 2.30 8.19 12.78
CA GLU A 91 3.76 8.38 12.78
C GLU A 91 4.41 7.88 11.47
N PRO A 92 5.17 8.72 10.75
CA PRO A 92 5.90 8.30 9.55
C PRO A 92 7.19 7.51 9.87
N ILE A 93 7.11 6.18 9.74
CA ILE A 93 8.19 5.24 10.06
C ILE A 93 8.77 4.64 8.77
N TYR A 94 10.07 4.34 8.75
CA TYR A 94 10.68 3.60 7.64
C TYR A 94 10.10 2.17 7.59
N PRO A 95 9.41 1.76 6.51
CA PRO A 95 8.56 0.58 6.51
C PRO A 95 9.26 -0.75 6.17
N ALA A 96 10.57 -0.72 5.88
CA ALA A 96 11.26 -1.86 5.27
C ALA A 96 10.45 -2.44 4.08
N SER A 97 10.31 -3.77 4.00
CA SER A 97 9.57 -4.46 2.93
C SER A 97 8.05 -4.31 2.96
N VAL A 98 7.45 -3.66 3.98
CA VAL A 98 6.00 -3.39 3.99
C VAL A 98 5.61 -2.42 2.86
N VAL A 99 6.54 -1.58 2.40
CA VAL A 99 6.34 -0.70 1.23
C VAL A 99 5.90 -1.45 -0.04
N LYS A 100 6.25 -2.72 -0.16
CA LYS A 100 5.92 -3.56 -1.33
C LYS A 100 4.40 -3.74 -1.50
N LEU A 101 3.61 -3.57 -0.44
CA LEU A 101 2.14 -3.51 -0.54
C LEU A 101 1.66 -2.36 -1.43
N PHE A 102 2.31 -1.20 -1.34
CA PHE A 102 1.96 -0.02 -2.13
C PHE A 102 2.35 -0.22 -3.60
N TYR A 103 3.48 -0.89 -3.86
CA TYR A 103 3.89 -1.26 -5.22
C TYR A 103 2.97 -2.29 -5.84
N LEU A 104 2.52 -3.28 -5.06
CA LEU A 104 1.52 -4.25 -5.48
C LEU A 104 0.23 -3.56 -5.92
N VAL A 105 -0.35 -2.71 -5.07
CA VAL A 105 -1.60 -2.00 -5.40
C VAL A 105 -1.42 -1.07 -6.62
N ALA A 106 -0.30 -0.36 -6.72
CA ALA A 106 0.00 0.48 -7.88
C ALA A 106 0.14 -0.34 -9.17
N ALA A 107 0.79 -1.50 -9.13
CA ALA A 107 0.92 -2.40 -10.27
C ALA A 107 -0.44 -2.90 -10.75
N HIS A 108 -1.31 -3.34 -9.82
CA HIS A 108 -2.67 -3.73 -10.14
C HIS A 108 -3.51 -2.57 -10.70
N ARG A 109 -3.34 -1.34 -10.20
CA ARG A 109 -3.99 -0.17 -10.79
C ARG A 109 -3.47 0.11 -12.20
N TRP A 110 -2.16 0.05 -12.45
CA TRP A 110 -1.60 0.31 -13.78
C TRP A 110 -2.04 -0.75 -14.79
N MET A 111 -2.17 -2.01 -14.36
CA MET A 111 -2.73 -3.07 -15.21
C MET A 111 -4.21 -2.83 -15.53
N GLU A 112 -5.00 -2.41 -14.54
CA GLU A 112 -6.40 -2.04 -14.75
C GLU A 112 -6.56 -0.87 -15.73
N ASP A 113 -5.66 0.12 -15.63
CA ASP A 113 -5.68 1.31 -16.49
C ASP A 113 -5.04 1.07 -17.88
N GLY A 114 -4.50 -0.13 -18.14
CA GLY A 114 -3.78 -0.44 -19.39
C GLY A 114 -2.39 0.21 -19.52
N ARG A 115 -1.83 0.72 -18.41
CA ARG A 115 -0.52 1.39 -18.34
C ARG A 115 0.63 0.43 -18.05
N LEU A 116 0.33 -0.74 -17.50
CA LEU A 116 1.25 -1.86 -17.33
C LEU A 116 0.63 -3.09 -17.99
N LYS A 117 1.37 -3.77 -18.86
CA LYS A 117 0.89 -5.02 -19.45
C LYS A 117 1.04 -6.13 -18.42
N GLU A 118 -0.04 -6.87 -18.17
CA GLU A 118 0.00 -8.11 -17.41
C GLU A 118 0.67 -9.19 -18.26
N THR A 119 1.81 -9.69 -17.81
CA THR A 119 2.60 -10.74 -18.46
C THR A 119 3.04 -11.75 -17.40
N GLU A 120 3.43 -12.94 -17.84
CA GLU A 120 3.96 -13.98 -16.94
C GLU A 120 5.14 -13.46 -16.09
N GLU A 121 5.99 -12.61 -16.66
CA GLU A 121 7.13 -12.03 -15.95
C GLU A 121 6.71 -10.97 -14.91
N VAL A 122 5.68 -10.17 -15.19
CA VAL A 122 5.11 -9.26 -14.19
C VAL A 122 4.46 -10.06 -13.06
N ASP A 123 3.73 -11.13 -13.38
CA ASP A 123 3.10 -11.99 -12.38
C ASP A 123 4.14 -12.70 -11.51
N ARG A 124 5.21 -13.22 -12.11
CA ARG A 124 6.36 -13.80 -11.40
C ARG A 124 7.02 -12.76 -10.49
N ALA A 125 7.29 -11.56 -11.00
CA ALA A 125 7.91 -10.50 -10.21
C ALA A 125 7.03 -10.05 -9.03
N LEU A 126 5.70 -9.96 -9.21
CA LEU A 126 4.78 -9.65 -8.12
C LEU A 126 4.75 -10.76 -7.06
N ARG A 127 4.78 -12.03 -7.48
CA ARG A 127 4.89 -13.17 -6.56
C ARG A 127 6.19 -13.11 -5.76
N ASP A 128 7.34 -13.01 -6.43
CA ASP A 128 8.65 -12.99 -5.77
C ASP A 128 8.81 -11.75 -4.86
N MET A 129 8.22 -10.61 -5.24
CA MET A 129 8.19 -9.38 -4.43
C MET A 129 7.36 -9.54 -3.14
N ILE A 130 6.26 -10.29 -3.17
CA ILE A 130 5.29 -10.33 -2.06
C ILE A 130 5.42 -11.58 -1.19
N VAL A 131 5.60 -12.75 -1.81
CA VAL A 131 5.72 -14.04 -1.13
C VAL A 131 7.12 -14.18 -0.55
N GLU A 132 8.14 -14.14 -1.41
CA GLU A 132 9.55 -14.29 -1.01
C GLU A 132 10.16 -12.97 -0.50
N SER A 133 9.45 -11.85 -0.69
CA SER A 133 9.92 -10.53 -0.27
C SER A 133 11.28 -10.15 -0.86
N LEU A 134 11.60 -10.59 -2.08
CA LEU A 134 12.85 -10.25 -2.76
C LEU A 134 12.88 -8.78 -3.20
N ASN A 135 14.08 -8.20 -3.25
CA ASN A 135 14.27 -6.78 -3.60
C ASN A 135 14.34 -6.58 -5.12
N ASP A 136 15.02 -7.45 -5.86
CA ASP A 136 15.17 -7.30 -7.32
C ASP A 136 13.82 -7.27 -8.07
N PRO A 137 12.83 -8.14 -7.74
CA PRO A 137 11.51 -8.03 -8.34
C PRO A 137 10.80 -6.73 -7.97
N ALA A 138 11.01 -6.22 -6.75
CA ALA A 138 10.47 -4.92 -6.35
C ALA A 138 11.10 -3.76 -7.16
N HIS A 139 12.39 -3.87 -7.51
CA HIS A 139 13.07 -2.89 -8.37
C HIS A 139 12.47 -2.90 -9.77
N PHE A 140 12.32 -4.09 -10.36
CA PHE A 140 11.71 -4.28 -11.67
C PHE A 140 10.30 -3.69 -11.72
N ILE A 141 9.46 -3.99 -10.73
CA ILE A 141 8.08 -3.46 -10.66
C ILE A 141 8.09 -1.94 -10.53
N LEU A 142 8.93 -1.35 -9.66
CA LEU A 142 8.97 0.10 -9.51
C LEU A 142 9.48 0.80 -10.78
N ASP A 143 10.42 0.20 -11.50
CA ASP A 143 10.89 0.71 -12.79
C ASP A 143 9.79 0.63 -13.85
N ALA A 144 9.02 -0.46 -13.90
CA ALA A 144 7.87 -0.59 -14.79
C ALA A 144 6.76 0.44 -14.47
N LEU A 145 6.52 0.72 -13.20
CA LEU A 145 5.52 1.70 -12.75
C LEU A 145 5.87 3.15 -13.10
N THR A 146 7.16 3.48 -13.09
CA THR A 146 7.68 4.85 -13.19
C THR A 146 8.30 5.15 -14.56
N GLY A 147 8.67 4.10 -15.30
CA GLY A 147 9.37 4.16 -16.58
C GLY A 147 10.83 4.63 -16.50
N VAL A 148 11.39 4.71 -15.29
CA VAL A 148 12.79 5.07 -15.06
C VAL A 148 13.49 4.00 -14.23
N SER A 149 14.77 3.77 -14.51
CA SER A 149 15.59 2.74 -13.86
C SER A 149 16.81 3.31 -13.17
N ASN A 150 17.50 2.45 -12.42
CA ASN A 150 18.80 2.74 -11.81
C ASN A 150 19.90 2.96 -12.88
N GLY A 151 21.04 3.50 -12.45
CA GLY A 151 22.21 3.69 -13.30
C GLY A 151 23.13 4.79 -12.76
N ALA A 152 24.11 5.20 -13.57
CA ALA A 152 25.03 6.26 -13.24
C ALA A 152 24.31 7.57 -12.85
N GLU A 153 25.02 8.39 -12.10
CA GLU A 153 24.59 9.72 -11.70
C GLU A 153 24.14 10.55 -12.90
N LEU A 154 23.14 11.41 -12.68
CA LEU A 154 22.58 12.28 -13.70
C LEU A 154 22.94 13.75 -13.43
N PRO A 155 23.10 14.58 -14.47
CA PRO A 155 23.14 16.02 -14.32
C PRO A 155 21.87 16.55 -13.63
N PRO A 156 21.91 17.73 -12.98
CA PRO A 156 20.79 18.22 -12.17
C PRO A 156 19.44 18.27 -12.89
N ASP A 157 19.41 18.66 -14.17
CA ASP A 157 18.18 18.81 -14.94
C ASP A 157 17.55 17.46 -15.32
N GLU A 158 18.40 16.50 -15.68
CA GLU A 158 17.98 15.12 -15.95
C GLU A 158 17.53 14.41 -14.66
N LEU A 159 18.23 14.66 -13.55
CA LEU A 159 17.84 14.11 -12.25
C LEU A 159 16.46 14.63 -11.81
N ARG A 160 16.14 15.91 -12.05
CA ARG A 160 14.80 16.45 -11.77
C ARG A 160 13.71 15.75 -12.59
N GLN A 161 13.94 15.55 -13.89
CA GLN A 161 12.98 14.83 -14.75
C GLN A 161 12.83 13.35 -14.34
N TRP A 162 13.95 12.70 -14.00
CA TRP A 162 13.96 11.33 -13.48
C TRP A 162 13.19 11.24 -12.16
N ALA A 163 13.41 12.18 -11.24
CA ALA A 163 12.74 12.25 -9.94
C ALA A 163 11.22 12.44 -10.09
N GLU A 164 10.80 13.31 -11.01
CA GLU A 164 9.38 13.49 -11.31
C GLU A 164 8.74 12.19 -11.79
N ARG A 165 9.40 11.43 -12.66
CA ARG A 165 8.89 10.12 -13.12
C ARG A 165 8.90 9.09 -11.99
N ARG A 166 9.98 9.02 -11.20
CA ARG A 166 10.12 8.12 -10.05
C ARG A 166 9.03 8.32 -9.00
N ASN A 167 8.54 9.56 -8.85
CA ASN A 167 7.51 9.91 -7.86
C ASN A 167 6.06 9.50 -8.26
N ALA A 168 5.87 8.72 -9.32
CA ALA A 168 4.54 8.36 -9.83
C ALA A 168 3.65 7.63 -8.82
N VAL A 169 4.22 6.74 -8.00
CA VAL A 169 3.46 5.97 -6.99
C VAL A 169 2.95 6.88 -5.87
N ASN A 170 3.77 7.84 -5.41
CA ASN A 170 3.33 8.85 -4.44
C ASN A 170 2.16 9.67 -4.96
N ARG A 171 2.23 10.16 -6.21
CA ARG A 171 1.14 10.93 -6.82
C ARG A 171 -0.16 10.13 -6.90
N TYR A 172 -0.08 8.82 -7.18
CA TYR A 172 -1.24 7.96 -7.16
C TYR A 172 -1.90 7.90 -5.79
N PHE A 173 -1.15 7.56 -4.73
CA PHE A 173 -1.72 7.46 -3.40
C PHE A 173 -2.18 8.82 -2.85
N ALA A 174 -1.48 9.91 -3.17
CA ALA A 174 -1.93 11.26 -2.85
C ALA A 174 -3.30 11.58 -3.50
N SER A 175 -3.52 11.15 -4.75
CA SER A 175 -4.83 11.32 -5.42
C SER A 175 -5.97 10.54 -4.76
N LEU A 176 -5.65 9.49 -3.99
CA LEU A 176 -6.59 8.71 -3.18
C LEU A 176 -6.73 9.25 -1.74
N GLY A 177 -6.08 10.38 -1.43
CA GLY A 177 -6.11 11.00 -0.11
C GLY A 177 -5.24 10.32 0.93
N TYR A 178 -4.21 9.56 0.52
CA TYR A 178 -3.17 9.13 1.45
C TYR A 178 -2.22 10.30 1.72
N THR A 179 -1.88 10.49 2.98
CA THR A 179 -0.99 11.56 3.45
C THR A 179 0.13 10.99 4.30
N SER A 180 1.21 11.74 4.49
CA SER A 180 2.32 11.38 5.38
C SER A 180 3.03 10.06 5.02
N ILE A 181 3.00 9.67 3.75
CA ILE A 181 3.73 8.53 3.21
C ILE A 181 4.72 8.95 2.14
N ASN A 182 5.74 8.12 1.94
CA ASN A 182 6.66 8.18 0.83
C ASN A 182 6.96 6.76 0.33
N VAL A 183 6.66 6.51 -0.94
CA VAL A 183 6.75 5.22 -1.62
C VAL A 183 7.42 5.39 -3.00
N ASN A 184 8.53 6.11 -3.04
CA ASN A 184 9.27 6.40 -4.28
C ASN A 184 10.69 5.82 -4.33
N GLN A 185 11.07 4.95 -3.38
CA GLN A 185 12.39 4.33 -3.34
C GLN A 185 12.35 2.81 -3.48
N LYS A 186 13.34 2.28 -4.20
CA LYS A 186 13.61 0.85 -4.20
C LYS A 186 14.01 0.36 -2.79
N PRO A 187 13.61 -0.84 -2.36
CA PRO A 187 14.15 -1.48 -1.16
C PRO A 187 15.53 -2.07 -1.45
N TRP A 188 16.50 -1.94 -0.55
CA TRP A 188 17.88 -2.37 -0.78
C TRP A 188 18.39 -3.28 0.34
N CYS A 189 19.34 -4.15 0.02
CA CYS A 189 20.12 -4.88 1.03
C CYS A 189 21.27 -4.00 1.53
N GLU A 190 22.16 -3.53 0.63
CA GLU A 190 23.35 -2.73 0.98
C GLU A 190 23.10 -1.23 0.85
N GLY A 191 22.22 -0.83 -0.09
CA GLY A 191 21.83 0.56 -0.31
C GLY A 191 21.80 0.95 -1.80
N PRO A 192 21.30 2.16 -2.12
CA PRO A 192 21.24 2.66 -3.49
C PRO A 192 22.62 3.13 -3.99
N TYR A 193 22.81 3.05 -5.31
CA TYR A 193 23.99 3.55 -6.03
C TYR A 193 23.59 4.52 -7.15
N GLY A 194 24.55 5.37 -7.56
CA GLY A 194 24.39 6.29 -8.69
C GLY A 194 23.18 7.23 -8.51
N ARG A 195 22.35 7.36 -9.55
CA ARG A 195 21.17 8.27 -9.50
C ARG A 195 20.15 7.93 -8.42
N GLU A 196 20.04 6.65 -8.05
CA GLU A 196 19.19 6.25 -6.93
C GLU A 196 19.74 6.85 -5.63
N ARG A 197 21.06 6.85 -5.43
CA ARG A 197 21.71 7.47 -4.25
C ARG A 197 21.59 8.99 -4.27
N GLN A 198 21.72 9.63 -5.43
CA GLN A 198 21.51 11.07 -5.59
C GLN A 198 20.09 11.46 -5.19
N PHE A 199 19.08 10.71 -5.69
CA PHE A 199 17.69 10.98 -5.37
C PHE A 199 17.34 10.62 -3.92
N TYR A 200 17.92 9.57 -3.35
CA TYR A 200 17.71 9.20 -1.94
C TYR A 200 18.12 10.34 -0.99
N GLY A 201 19.10 11.14 -1.42
CA GLY A 201 19.59 12.34 -0.74
C GLY A 201 20.63 12.03 0.36
N PRO A 202 21.55 12.95 0.67
CA PRO A 202 22.71 12.68 1.54
C PRO A 202 22.30 12.18 2.93
N HIS A 203 21.14 12.62 3.44
CA HIS A 203 20.60 12.26 4.75
C HIS A 203 19.34 11.38 4.67
N PHE A 204 19.12 10.73 3.53
CA PHE A 204 17.96 9.87 3.29
C PHE A 204 16.62 10.62 3.33
N GLU A 205 16.62 11.85 2.82
CA GLU A 205 15.49 12.77 2.76
C GLU A 205 14.30 12.14 2.05
N ASN A 206 14.57 11.43 0.94
CA ASN A 206 13.56 10.73 0.16
C ASN A 206 13.37 9.27 0.58
N ARG A 207 13.83 8.86 1.77
CA ARG A 207 13.61 7.50 2.26
C ARG A 207 12.12 7.15 2.32
N ASN A 208 11.78 5.91 1.99
CA ASN A 208 10.40 5.43 2.11
C ASN A 208 9.90 5.65 3.54
N ARG A 209 8.66 6.09 3.68
CA ARG A 209 7.97 6.26 4.96
C ARG A 209 6.54 5.79 4.83
N LEU A 210 6.05 5.04 5.80
CA LEU A 210 4.64 4.71 5.94
C LEU A 210 4.18 5.01 7.36
N THR A 211 2.87 5.17 7.51
CA THR A 211 2.20 5.16 8.80
C THR A 211 1.46 3.83 8.96
N THR A 212 1.19 3.39 10.20
CA THR A 212 0.38 2.17 10.38
C THR A 212 -1.07 2.43 9.99
N ASP A 213 -1.58 3.66 10.11
CA ASP A 213 -2.92 4.05 9.63
C ASP A 213 -3.04 3.90 8.11
N ALA A 214 -2.07 4.41 7.34
CA ALA A 214 -2.08 4.30 5.88
C ALA A 214 -1.95 2.84 5.41
N THR A 215 -1.09 2.08 6.08
CA THR A 215 -0.89 0.66 5.76
C THR A 215 -2.14 -0.16 6.08
N ALA A 216 -2.78 0.09 7.23
CA ALA A 216 -4.00 -0.60 7.63
C ALA A 216 -5.16 -0.27 6.70
N ARG A 217 -5.32 1.00 6.31
CA ARG A 217 -6.28 1.42 5.29
C ARG A 217 -6.08 0.65 3.98
N LEU A 218 -4.85 0.61 3.47
CA LEU A 218 -4.54 -0.10 2.23
C LEU A 218 -4.91 -1.58 2.31
N LEU A 219 -4.53 -2.25 3.39
CA LEU A 219 -4.80 -3.68 3.57
C LEU A 219 -6.30 -3.96 3.75
N ALA A 220 -7.04 -3.07 4.43
CA ALA A 220 -8.49 -3.15 4.53
C ALA A 220 -9.17 -2.95 3.17
N GLU A 221 -8.68 -2.03 2.34
CA GLU A 221 -9.16 -1.83 0.97
C GLU A 221 -8.88 -3.06 0.09
N ILE A 222 -7.74 -3.76 0.26
CA ILE A 222 -7.47 -5.03 -0.42
C ILE A 222 -8.47 -6.10 0.05
N ALA A 223 -8.55 -6.34 1.36
CA ALA A 223 -9.39 -7.38 1.96
C ALA A 223 -10.88 -7.22 1.64
N THR A 224 -11.36 -5.98 1.51
CA THR A 224 -12.77 -5.66 1.20
C THR A 224 -13.06 -5.50 -0.29
N GLY A 225 -12.09 -5.77 -1.18
CA GLY A 225 -12.31 -5.69 -2.63
C GLY A 225 -12.33 -4.26 -3.21
N ARG A 226 -11.84 -3.26 -2.47
CA ARG A 226 -11.95 -1.82 -2.78
C ARG A 226 -10.69 -1.13 -3.31
N ALA A 227 -9.49 -1.71 -3.16
CA ALA A 227 -8.23 -1.04 -3.54
C ALA A 227 -8.10 -0.69 -5.04
N VAL A 228 -8.62 -1.54 -5.93
CA VAL A 228 -8.62 -1.31 -7.40
C VAL A 228 -9.96 -1.70 -8.02
N THR A 229 -10.19 -3.01 -8.09
CA THR A 229 -11.45 -3.68 -8.43
C THR A 229 -11.54 -4.96 -7.60
N PRO A 230 -12.73 -5.55 -7.39
CA PRO A 230 -12.84 -6.80 -6.64
C PRO A 230 -11.94 -7.92 -7.19
N ALA A 231 -11.84 -8.05 -8.51
CA ALA A 231 -11.00 -9.06 -9.15
C ALA A 231 -9.50 -8.82 -8.93
N ARG A 232 -9.04 -7.57 -9.04
CA ARG A 232 -7.63 -7.21 -8.78
C ARG A 232 -7.29 -7.36 -7.29
N SER A 233 -8.20 -6.97 -6.40
CA SER A 233 -8.06 -7.19 -4.96
C SER A 233 -7.95 -8.66 -4.59
N ALA A 234 -8.74 -9.54 -5.21
CA ALA A 234 -8.63 -10.99 -4.99
C ALA A 234 -7.24 -11.51 -5.40
N LYS A 235 -6.71 -11.10 -6.57
CA LYS A 235 -5.34 -11.46 -6.99
C LYS A 235 -4.27 -11.02 -5.99
N MET A 236 -4.39 -9.80 -5.46
CA MET A 236 -3.47 -9.30 -4.42
C MET A 236 -3.59 -10.10 -3.13
N LEU A 237 -4.81 -10.46 -2.73
CA LEU A 237 -5.06 -11.23 -1.53
C LEU A 237 -4.47 -12.65 -1.65
N GLU A 238 -4.55 -13.30 -2.81
CA GLU A 238 -3.90 -14.61 -3.04
C GLU A 238 -2.38 -14.57 -2.80
N LEU A 239 -1.70 -13.50 -3.20
CA LEU A 239 -0.25 -13.33 -2.97
C LEU A 239 0.09 -13.10 -1.49
N LEU A 240 -0.85 -12.51 -0.73
CA LEU A 240 -0.65 -12.18 0.68
C LEU A 240 -0.94 -13.36 1.61
N LYS A 241 -1.59 -14.43 1.12
CA LYS A 241 -1.98 -15.59 1.93
C LYS A 241 -0.75 -16.23 2.57
N ARG A 242 -0.87 -16.59 3.85
CA ARG A 242 0.18 -17.26 4.63
C ARG A 242 -0.36 -18.55 5.22
N ASP A 243 0.43 -19.60 5.09
CA ASP A 243 0.26 -20.82 5.87
C ASP A 243 1.27 -20.79 7.01
N PHE A 244 0.75 -20.68 8.24
CA PHE A 244 1.54 -20.66 9.47
C PHE A 244 1.45 -22.01 10.20
N SER A 245 0.93 -23.06 9.54
CA SER A 245 0.90 -24.41 10.09
C SER A 245 2.28 -25.08 10.01
N GLY A 246 2.63 -25.82 11.06
CA GLY A 246 3.95 -26.43 11.18
C GLY A 246 5.00 -25.45 11.70
N ALA A 247 6.27 -25.71 11.35
CA ALA A 247 7.39 -24.92 11.80
C ALA A 247 8.34 -24.63 10.64
N SER A 248 8.81 -23.38 10.56
CA SER A 248 9.91 -23.01 9.68
C SER A 248 11.22 -22.94 10.45
N LYS A 249 12.30 -23.41 9.83
CA LYS A 249 13.67 -23.22 10.32
C LYS A 249 14.25 -21.89 9.87
N ASP A 250 13.62 -21.24 8.89
CA ASP A 250 14.02 -19.93 8.45
C ASP A 250 13.55 -18.89 9.49
N PRO A 251 14.48 -18.22 10.20
CA PRO A 251 14.13 -17.18 11.17
C PRO A 251 13.36 -15.99 10.59
N ASP A 252 13.43 -15.81 9.27
CA ASP A 252 12.88 -14.69 8.54
C ASP A 252 11.61 -15.05 7.75
N ASP A 253 11.14 -16.29 7.92
CA ASP A 253 9.87 -16.74 7.37
C ASP A 253 8.71 -15.86 7.85
N GLN A 254 8.06 -15.21 6.89
CA GLN A 254 7.03 -14.21 7.14
C GLN A 254 5.72 -14.81 7.66
N ALA A 255 5.48 -16.10 7.44
CA ALA A 255 4.28 -16.78 7.91
C ALA A 255 4.41 -17.20 9.37
N HIS A 256 5.60 -17.65 9.79
CA HIS A 256 5.81 -18.30 11.08
C HIS A 256 6.44 -17.40 12.15
N ASN A 257 7.14 -16.31 11.81
CA ASN A 257 7.97 -15.55 12.77
C ASN A 257 7.46 -14.15 13.12
N PHE A 258 6.23 -13.80 12.73
CA PHE A 258 5.61 -12.49 12.96
C PHE A 258 4.25 -12.67 13.63
N THR A 259 3.17 -12.07 13.10
CA THR A 259 1.82 -12.21 13.66
C THR A 259 1.39 -13.68 13.79
N GLY A 260 1.86 -14.57 12.90
CA GLY A 260 1.57 -16.00 12.94
C GLY A 260 1.86 -16.68 14.28
N LEU A 261 2.85 -16.23 15.05
CA LEU A 261 3.17 -16.76 16.39
C LEU A 261 2.08 -16.51 17.45
N ALA A 262 1.13 -15.63 17.17
CA ALA A 262 0.00 -15.32 18.04
C ALA A 262 -1.29 -16.04 17.64
N LEU A 263 -1.29 -16.76 16.51
CA LEU A 263 -2.51 -17.29 15.91
C LEU A 263 -2.73 -18.75 16.28
N GLU A 264 -4.00 -19.06 16.56
CA GLU A 264 -4.45 -20.42 16.84
C GLU A 264 -4.96 -21.12 15.57
N PRO A 265 -5.00 -22.46 15.53
CA PRO A 265 -5.55 -23.23 14.43
C PRO A 265 -6.96 -22.77 14.03
N GLY A 266 -7.24 -22.79 12.72
CA GLY A 266 -8.49 -22.31 12.13
C GLY A 266 -8.51 -20.81 11.82
N THR A 267 -7.49 -20.05 12.24
CA THR A 267 -7.29 -18.67 11.80
C THR A 267 -6.80 -18.63 10.36
N ARG A 268 -7.26 -17.66 9.57
CA ARG A 268 -6.72 -17.38 8.23
C ARG A 268 -5.88 -16.10 8.28
N LEU A 269 -4.70 -16.15 7.67
CA LEU A 269 -3.73 -15.07 7.69
C LEU A 269 -3.37 -14.64 6.27
N TRP A 270 -3.41 -13.32 6.05
CA TRP A 270 -2.81 -12.65 4.92
C TRP A 270 -1.89 -11.55 5.44
N SER A 271 -0.62 -11.54 5.07
CA SER A 271 0.30 -10.55 5.65
C SER A 271 1.45 -10.15 4.75
N LYS A 272 2.06 -9.01 5.08
CA LYS A 272 3.38 -8.63 4.57
C LYS A 272 4.24 -8.13 5.72
N ALA A 273 5.33 -8.84 5.98
CA ALA A 273 6.32 -8.44 6.94
C ALA A 273 7.38 -7.51 6.32
N GLY A 274 8.09 -6.78 7.17
CA GLY A 274 9.29 -6.04 6.78
C GLY A 274 10.25 -5.95 7.95
N TRP A 275 11.51 -6.25 7.72
CA TRP A 275 12.54 -6.13 8.74
C TRP A 275 13.85 -5.64 8.14
N THR A 276 14.67 -5.08 9.01
CA THR A 276 16.08 -4.71 8.79
C THR A 276 16.85 -4.99 10.07
N ASP A 277 18.11 -4.54 10.15
CA ASP A 277 18.86 -4.59 11.41
C ASP A 277 18.27 -3.72 12.53
N THR A 278 17.41 -2.75 12.19
CA THR A 278 16.83 -1.80 13.15
C THR A 278 15.31 -1.90 13.25
N THR A 279 14.60 -2.39 12.25
CA THR A 279 13.13 -2.41 12.24
C THR A 279 12.57 -3.83 12.12
N ARG A 280 11.41 -4.09 12.76
CA ARG A 280 10.61 -5.30 12.53
C ARG A 280 9.14 -4.93 12.49
N HIS A 281 8.47 -5.27 11.41
CA HIS A 281 7.13 -4.81 11.10
C HIS A 281 6.29 -5.95 10.56
N ASP A 282 4.99 -5.87 10.80
CA ASP A 282 4.03 -6.74 10.15
C ASP A 282 2.72 -6.00 9.89
N ALA A 283 2.12 -6.30 8.74
CA ALA A 283 0.80 -5.82 8.34
C ALA A 283 -0.04 -7.05 7.98
N ALA A 284 -1.04 -7.36 8.80
CA ALA A 284 -1.79 -8.60 8.74
C ALA A 284 -3.30 -8.34 8.62
N TYR A 285 -3.95 -9.04 7.71
CA TYR A 285 -5.39 -9.28 7.70
C TYR A 285 -5.63 -10.69 8.27
N ILE A 286 -6.49 -10.76 9.28
CA ILE A 286 -6.70 -11.96 10.10
C ILE A 286 -8.19 -12.23 10.15
N GLU A 287 -8.56 -13.48 9.90
CA GLU A 287 -9.93 -13.95 10.13
C GLU A 287 -9.91 -15.07 11.16
N LEU A 288 -10.50 -14.79 12.32
CA LEU A 288 -10.52 -15.69 13.47
C LEU A 288 -11.63 -16.75 13.34
N PRO A 289 -11.49 -17.91 14.00
CA PRO A 289 -12.53 -18.95 14.01
C PRO A 289 -13.90 -18.48 14.49
N GLY A 290 -13.93 -17.46 15.37
CA GLY A 290 -15.15 -16.84 15.88
C GLY A 290 -15.87 -15.90 14.89
N GLY A 291 -15.33 -15.74 13.67
CA GLY A 291 -15.91 -14.90 12.61
C GLY A 291 -15.44 -13.45 12.62
N GLN A 292 -14.63 -13.03 13.60
CA GLN A 292 -14.00 -11.71 13.59
C GLN A 292 -13.03 -11.60 12.41
N ARG A 293 -13.05 -10.44 11.76
CA ARG A 293 -12.17 -10.12 10.64
C ARG A 293 -11.48 -8.81 10.95
N ILE A 294 -10.16 -8.80 11.06
CA ILE A 294 -9.41 -7.62 11.48
C ILE A 294 -8.20 -7.38 10.60
N VAL A 295 -7.83 -6.10 10.45
CA VAL A 295 -6.50 -5.71 10.00
C VAL A 295 -5.71 -5.20 11.20
N LEU A 296 -4.52 -5.76 11.40
CA LEU A 296 -3.57 -5.34 12.43
C LEU A 296 -2.25 -4.98 11.77
N VAL A 297 -1.79 -3.75 11.97
CA VAL A 297 -0.47 -3.30 11.53
C VAL A 297 0.34 -2.88 12.73
N THR A 298 1.51 -3.48 12.92
CA THR A 298 2.44 -3.17 14.01
C THR A 298 3.81 -2.84 13.46
N PHE A 299 4.30 -1.65 13.74
CA PHE A 299 5.66 -1.22 13.42
C PHE A 299 6.50 -1.09 14.70
N THR A 300 7.67 -1.74 14.72
CA THR A 300 8.69 -1.54 15.76
C THR A 300 10.00 -0.99 15.19
N THR A 301 10.61 -0.01 15.87
CA THR A 301 11.91 0.59 15.50
C THR A 301 12.92 0.41 16.62
N ASP A 302 14.18 0.17 16.27
CA ASP A 302 15.33 -0.14 17.14
C ASP A 302 15.25 -1.48 17.89
N PHE A 303 14.24 -2.30 17.58
CA PHE A 303 13.95 -3.57 18.24
C PHE A 303 13.83 -4.75 17.25
N ALA A 304 14.61 -4.73 16.16
CA ALA A 304 14.53 -5.74 15.09
C ALA A 304 14.69 -7.19 15.58
N LYS A 305 15.56 -7.40 16.57
CA LYS A 305 15.87 -8.71 17.15
C LYS A 305 14.83 -9.19 18.17
N GLU A 306 13.94 -8.30 18.63
CA GLU A 306 12.88 -8.62 19.58
C GLU A 306 11.64 -9.15 18.86
N ARG A 307 11.67 -10.45 18.55
CA ARG A 307 10.64 -11.12 17.74
C ARG A 307 9.27 -11.22 18.43
N ASP A 308 9.24 -11.13 19.75
CA ASP A 308 8.01 -11.33 20.54
C ASP A 308 7.14 -10.08 20.70
N ILE A 309 7.57 -8.89 20.25
CA ILE A 309 6.78 -7.67 20.38
C ILE A 309 5.49 -7.75 19.56
N ILE A 310 5.61 -8.06 18.26
CA ILE A 310 4.45 -8.17 17.34
C ILE A 310 3.48 -9.27 17.82
N PRO A 311 3.93 -10.50 18.15
CA PRO A 311 3.05 -11.53 18.69
C PRO A 311 2.38 -11.13 20.02
N THR A 312 3.06 -10.36 20.87
CA THR A 312 2.46 -9.88 22.13
C THR A 312 1.31 -8.93 21.84
N VAL A 313 1.51 -7.94 20.96
CA VAL A 313 0.43 -7.03 20.54
C VAL A 313 -0.74 -7.80 19.93
N ALA A 314 -0.47 -8.75 19.02
CA ALA A 314 -1.50 -9.54 18.39
C ALA A 314 -2.31 -10.38 19.38
N ARG A 315 -1.65 -11.04 20.35
CA ARG A 315 -2.34 -11.83 21.39
C ARG A 315 -3.28 -10.98 22.24
N GLU A 316 -2.84 -9.81 22.70
CA GLU A 316 -3.67 -8.92 23.53
C GLU A 316 -4.90 -8.42 22.76
N ILE A 317 -4.73 -8.07 21.48
CA ILE A 317 -5.84 -7.65 20.62
C ILE A 317 -6.81 -8.80 20.37
N ILE A 318 -6.33 -9.99 20.01
CA ILE A 318 -7.16 -11.15 19.74
C ILE A 318 -7.94 -11.55 21.00
N LYS A 319 -7.27 -11.60 22.15
CA LYS A 319 -7.89 -11.86 23.45
C LYS A 319 -9.05 -10.89 23.71
N ALA A 320 -8.80 -9.59 23.61
CA ALA A 320 -9.82 -8.57 23.88
C ALA A 320 -11.01 -8.59 22.89
N LEU A 321 -10.83 -9.10 21.67
CA LEU A 321 -11.89 -9.23 20.67
C LEU A 321 -12.70 -10.53 20.77
N THR A 322 -12.15 -11.56 21.45
CA THR A 322 -12.74 -12.90 21.54
C THR A 322 -13.30 -13.20 22.93
N GLU A 323 -12.79 -12.55 23.97
CA GLU A 323 -13.36 -12.65 25.31
C GLU A 323 -14.76 -12.04 25.32
N LYS A 324 -15.74 -12.85 25.74
CA LYS A 324 -17.09 -12.34 26.00
C LYS A 324 -17.02 -11.37 27.19
N PRO A 325 -17.74 -10.24 27.15
CA PRO A 325 -17.79 -9.27 28.24
C PRO A 325 -18.12 -9.90 29.60
#